data_AF-A0A8J7QCX9-F1
#
_entry.id   AF-A0A8J7QCX9-F1
#
_cell.length_a   1.000
_cell.length_b   1.000
_cell.length_c   1.000
_cell.angle_alpha   90.00
_cell.angle_beta   90.00
_cell.angle_gamma   90.00
#
_symmetry.space_group_name_H-M   'P 1'
#
loop_
_entity.id
_entity.type
_entity.pdbx_description
1 polymer ?
#
loop_
_entity_poly.entity_id
_entity_poly.type
_entity_poly.pdbx_seq_one_letter_code
_entity_poly.pdbx_strand_id
1 'polypeptide(L)'
;MPPPTFGVKLLEAIVDREAGFSWDGSAPTVAEQVRNALVLDHGVDPDQLPGRVLELLTTYTELLTVPARDPGSYDRPGVSEGDVIFGEIGCADCHTPVQRTRPNAPPHLRDLTLRPYTDMKTWDLGEGPFRTAPLWGLGHNIRLLNQNGRDLLLMHDGGAGSVAEAIGQHGGDAAAARAAFNALSAGDKQNLINFVRSL
;
A
#
# COMPACT_ATOMS: atom_id res chain seq x y z
N MET A 1 -16.97 2.56 15.78
CA MET A 1 -16.40 1.71 14.73
C MET A 1 -16.76 2.35 13.39
N PRO A 2 -15.79 2.74 12.55
CA PRO A 2 -16.12 3.06 11.17
C PRO A 2 -16.79 1.82 10.52
N PRO A 3 -17.88 1.97 9.76
CA PRO A 3 -18.57 0.82 9.19
C PRO A 3 -17.65 0.00 8.28
N PRO A 4 -17.83 -1.34 8.24
CA PRO A 4 -16.89 -2.31 7.67
C PRO A 4 -16.92 -2.40 6.13
N THR A 5 -17.23 -1.31 5.41
CA THR A 5 -17.47 -1.34 3.96
C THR A 5 -16.65 -0.29 3.22
N PHE A 6 -15.45 0.02 3.68
CA PHE A 6 -14.60 1.00 3.02
C PHE A 6 -13.38 0.32 2.43
N GLY A 7 -13.35 0.29 1.09
CA GLY A 7 -12.27 -0.29 0.32
C GLY A 7 -11.21 0.70 -0.08
N VAL A 8 -10.51 0.40 -1.19
CA VAL A 8 -9.43 1.23 -1.74
C VAL A 8 -9.85 2.68 -2.04
N LYS A 9 -11.15 2.95 -2.17
CA LYS A 9 -11.72 4.31 -2.30
C LYS A 9 -11.31 5.26 -1.18
N LEU A 10 -11.02 4.74 0.01
CA LEU A 10 -10.53 5.55 1.15
C LEU A 10 -9.29 6.35 0.79
N LEU A 11 -8.40 5.77 -0.03
CA LEU A 11 -7.17 6.42 -0.43
C LEU A 11 -7.41 7.68 -1.27
N GLU A 12 -8.52 7.74 -2.02
CA GLU A 12 -8.92 8.95 -2.76
C GLU A 12 -9.28 10.11 -1.84
N ALA A 13 -9.79 9.78 -0.66
CA ALA A 13 -10.30 10.74 0.29
C ALA A 13 -9.21 11.29 1.21
N ILE A 14 -7.97 10.77 1.18
CA ILE A 14 -6.85 11.24 2.00
C ILE A 14 -6.61 12.75 1.80
N VAL A 15 -6.37 13.46 2.90
CA VAL A 15 -5.97 14.87 2.95
C VAL A 15 -4.60 15.02 2.31
N ASP A 16 -4.43 16.05 1.48
CA ASP A 16 -3.14 16.42 0.85
C ASP A 16 -2.47 15.29 0.05
N ARG A 17 -3.21 14.26 -0.39
CA ARG A 17 -2.69 13.29 -1.35
C ARG A 17 -2.29 14.01 -2.64
N GLU A 18 -1.16 13.62 -3.20
CA GLU A 18 -0.65 14.18 -4.45
C GLU A 18 -0.81 13.17 -5.60
N ALA A 19 -0.75 11.88 -5.27
CA ALA A 19 -0.82 10.78 -6.22
C ALA A 19 -2.21 10.12 -6.27
N GLY A 20 -2.51 9.59 -7.46
CA GLY A 20 -3.62 8.70 -7.73
C GLY A 20 -3.34 7.24 -7.39
N PHE A 21 -3.84 6.37 -8.26
CA PHE A 21 -3.57 4.94 -8.38
C PHE A 21 -2.64 4.71 -9.57
N SER A 22 -2.33 3.45 -9.85
CA SER A 22 -1.17 2.96 -10.61
C SER A 22 0.14 3.04 -9.80
N TRP A 23 1.23 2.53 -10.38
CA TRP A 23 2.57 2.60 -9.80
C TRP A 23 3.13 4.02 -9.81
N ASP A 24 2.89 4.81 -10.85
CA ASP A 24 3.35 6.20 -10.97
C ASP A 24 2.34 7.22 -10.40
N GLY A 25 1.17 6.75 -9.94
CA GLY A 25 0.13 7.61 -9.38
C GLY A 25 -0.68 8.38 -10.41
N SER A 26 -0.58 8.05 -11.70
CA SER A 26 -1.22 8.79 -12.80
C SER A 26 -2.74 8.63 -12.87
N ALA A 27 -3.32 7.56 -12.31
CA ALA A 27 -4.77 7.33 -12.36
C ALA A 27 -5.47 8.02 -11.16
N PRO A 28 -6.10 9.20 -11.29
CA PRO A 28 -6.59 9.98 -10.15
C PRO A 28 -7.67 9.27 -9.31
N THR A 29 -8.41 8.31 -9.87
CA THR A 29 -9.52 7.60 -9.20
C THR A 29 -9.45 6.08 -9.40
N VAL A 30 -10.09 5.32 -8.52
CA VAL A 30 -10.30 3.88 -8.68
C VAL A 30 -11.06 3.61 -9.97
N ALA A 31 -12.06 4.42 -10.30
CA ALA A 31 -12.83 4.30 -11.54
C ALA A 31 -11.94 4.41 -12.80
N GLU A 32 -11.01 5.36 -12.80
CA GLU A 32 -10.04 5.51 -13.89
C GLU A 32 -9.05 4.35 -13.91
N GLN A 33 -8.56 3.89 -12.75
CA GLN A 33 -7.70 2.71 -12.68
C GLN A 33 -8.40 1.44 -13.20
N VAL A 34 -9.70 1.26 -12.91
CA VAL A 34 -10.50 0.15 -13.43
C VAL A 34 -10.61 0.22 -14.96
N ARG A 35 -10.85 1.42 -15.51
CA ARG A 35 -10.85 1.62 -16.97
C ARG A 35 -9.48 1.32 -17.58
N ASN A 36 -8.40 1.78 -16.95
CA ASN A 36 -7.03 1.52 -17.40
C ASN A 36 -6.72 0.02 -17.40
N ALA A 37 -7.07 -0.71 -16.35
CA ALA A 37 -6.85 -2.16 -16.26
C ALA A 37 -7.64 -2.93 -17.33
N LEU A 38 -8.89 -2.55 -17.61
CA LEU A 38 -9.68 -3.14 -18.69
C LEU A 38 -8.98 -3.01 -20.05
N VAL A 39 -8.41 -1.84 -20.35
CA VAL A 39 -7.72 -1.59 -21.62
C VAL A 39 -6.35 -2.28 -21.65
N LEU A 40 -5.49 -1.98 -20.67
CA LEU A 40 -4.08 -2.35 -20.67
C LEU A 40 -3.85 -3.83 -20.37
N ASP A 41 -4.60 -4.40 -19.43
CA ASP A 41 -4.37 -5.77 -18.96
C ASP A 41 -5.29 -6.78 -19.64
N HIS A 42 -6.49 -6.34 -20.04
CA HIS A 42 -7.53 -7.23 -20.59
C HIS A 42 -7.87 -6.99 -22.06
N GLY A 43 -7.41 -5.88 -22.68
CA GLY A 43 -7.73 -5.55 -24.07
C GLY A 43 -9.22 -5.30 -24.31
N VAL A 44 -9.96 -4.89 -23.28
CA VAL A 44 -11.40 -4.65 -23.30
C VAL A 44 -11.67 -3.15 -23.38
N ASP A 45 -12.45 -2.72 -24.36
CA ASP A 45 -12.98 -1.35 -24.44
C ASP A 45 -14.07 -1.17 -23.36
N PRO A 46 -13.84 -0.33 -22.32
CA PRO A 46 -14.80 -0.14 -21.24
C PRO A 46 -16.16 0.40 -21.71
N ASP A 47 -16.19 1.14 -22.82
CA ASP A 47 -17.42 1.76 -23.34
C ASP A 47 -18.26 0.79 -24.17
N GLN A 48 -17.71 -0.40 -24.50
CA GLN A 48 -18.42 -1.49 -25.16
C GLN A 48 -18.98 -2.53 -24.18
N LEU A 49 -18.75 -2.36 -22.87
CA LEU A 49 -19.29 -3.26 -21.85
C LEU A 49 -20.82 -3.15 -21.78
N PRO A 50 -21.55 -4.28 -21.74
CA PRO A 50 -23.00 -4.25 -21.74
C PRO A 50 -23.57 -3.80 -20.39
N GLY A 51 -24.74 -3.15 -20.44
CA GLY A 51 -25.56 -2.84 -19.26
C GLY A 51 -24.81 -2.03 -18.21
N ARG A 52 -24.71 -2.57 -16.99
CA ARG A 52 -24.09 -1.91 -15.82
C ARG A 52 -22.75 -2.55 -15.41
N VAL A 53 -22.11 -3.32 -16.29
CA VAL A 53 -20.91 -4.09 -15.92
C VAL A 53 -19.78 -3.19 -15.42
N LEU A 54 -19.45 -2.11 -16.14
CA LEU A 54 -18.40 -1.18 -15.73
C LEU A 54 -18.69 -0.51 -14.38
N GLU A 55 -19.95 -0.12 -14.16
CA GLU A 55 -20.40 0.49 -12.90
C GLU A 55 -20.25 -0.50 -11.73
N LEU A 56 -20.66 -1.75 -11.92
CA LEU A 56 -20.58 -2.79 -10.89
C LEU A 56 -19.14 -3.17 -10.58
N LEU A 57 -18.27 -3.30 -11.59
CA LEU A 57 -16.84 -3.55 -11.41
C LEU A 57 -16.17 -2.41 -10.63
N THR A 58 -16.49 -1.17 -11.01
CA THR A 58 -16.00 0.02 -10.31
C THR A 58 -16.46 0.02 -8.86
N THR A 59 -17.77 -0.13 -8.63
CA THR A 59 -18.37 -0.13 -7.28
C THR A 59 -17.79 -1.24 -6.41
N TYR A 60 -17.63 -2.45 -6.95
CA TYR A 60 -17.02 -3.56 -6.24
C TYR A 60 -15.58 -3.21 -5.81
N THR A 61 -14.77 -2.68 -6.73
CA THR A 61 -13.39 -2.32 -6.45
C THR A 61 -13.30 -1.21 -5.41
N GLU A 62 -14.12 -0.16 -5.53
CA GLU A 62 -14.16 0.96 -4.60
C GLU A 62 -14.51 0.52 -3.17
N LEU A 63 -15.43 -0.45 -3.03
CA LEU A 63 -15.93 -0.94 -1.75
C LEU A 63 -15.20 -2.18 -1.23
N LEU A 64 -14.25 -2.74 -2.00
CA LEU A 64 -13.49 -3.92 -1.61
C LEU A 64 -12.60 -3.62 -0.40
N THR A 65 -13.04 -4.08 0.76
CA THR A 65 -12.45 -3.78 2.06
C THR A 65 -11.02 -4.29 2.19
N VAL A 66 -10.17 -3.50 2.83
CA VAL A 66 -8.80 -3.90 3.19
C VAL A 66 -8.84 -4.78 4.43
N PRO A 67 -8.11 -5.92 4.46
CA PRO A 67 -8.05 -6.77 5.64
C PRO A 67 -7.59 -5.99 6.88
N ALA A 68 -8.30 -6.17 8.00
CA ALA A 68 -7.89 -5.57 9.26
C ALA A 68 -6.60 -6.21 9.79
N ARG A 69 -5.65 -5.38 10.24
CA ARG A 69 -4.49 -5.85 10.99
C ARG A 69 -4.95 -6.48 12.30
N ASP A 70 -4.45 -7.68 12.60
CA ASP A 70 -4.73 -8.38 13.85
C ASP A 70 -4.17 -7.58 15.04
N PRO A 71 -4.98 -7.17 16.03
CA PRO A 71 -4.47 -6.48 17.22
C PRO A 71 -3.39 -7.27 17.97
N GLY A 72 -3.47 -8.61 17.99
CA GLY A 72 -2.46 -9.48 18.62
C GLY A 72 -1.14 -9.54 17.86
N SER A 73 -1.01 -8.81 16.74
CA SER A 73 0.22 -8.80 15.96
C SER A 73 1.41 -8.20 16.72
N TYR A 74 1.18 -7.29 17.67
CA TYR A 74 2.21 -6.71 18.55
C TYR A 74 2.67 -7.64 19.68
N ASP A 75 1.91 -8.70 19.97
CA ASP A 75 2.33 -9.73 20.95
C ASP A 75 3.41 -10.65 20.36
N ARG A 76 3.65 -10.59 19.05
CA ARG A 76 4.69 -11.38 18.38
C ARG A 76 6.07 -10.75 18.62
N PRO A 77 7.09 -11.57 18.95
CA PRO A 77 8.43 -11.07 19.21
C PRO A 77 8.99 -10.18 18.08
N GLY A 78 9.55 -9.02 18.45
CA GLY A 78 10.23 -8.12 17.54
C GLY A 78 9.32 -7.16 16.75
N VAL A 79 7.99 -7.30 16.81
CA VAL A 79 7.07 -6.42 16.06
C VAL A 79 7.05 -5.01 16.64
N SER A 80 7.05 -4.87 17.97
CA SER A 80 7.08 -3.56 18.63
C SER A 80 8.40 -2.84 18.40
N GLU A 81 9.52 -3.55 18.51
CA GLU A 81 10.86 -3.02 18.22
C GLU A 81 10.98 -2.64 16.75
N GLY A 82 10.43 -3.46 15.85
CA GLY A 82 10.42 -3.19 14.41
C GLY A 82 9.62 -1.94 14.03
N ASP A 83 8.52 -1.65 14.72
CA ASP A 83 7.72 -0.42 14.53
C ASP A 83 8.55 0.83 14.89
N VAL A 84 9.27 0.77 16.01
CA VAL A 84 10.18 1.85 16.42
C VAL A 84 11.28 2.04 15.38
N ILE A 85 11.95 0.96 14.97
CA ILE A 85 13.00 1.01 13.94
C ILE A 85 12.47 1.59 12.63
N PHE A 86 11.26 1.21 12.22
CA PHE A 86 10.63 1.70 10.99
C PHE A 86 10.53 3.23 10.97
N GLY A 87 10.18 3.83 12.12
CA GLY A 87 10.18 5.29 12.27
C GLY A 87 11.60 5.87 12.30
N GLU A 88 12.50 5.28 13.07
CA GLU A 88 13.85 5.81 13.30
C GLU A 88 14.74 5.82 12.06
N ILE A 89 14.59 4.84 11.16
CA ILE A 89 15.43 4.74 9.96
C ILE A 89 14.84 5.48 8.74
N GLY A 90 13.72 6.18 8.91
CA GLY A 90 13.10 7.00 7.85
C GLY A 90 12.15 6.25 6.92
N CYS A 91 11.77 5.00 7.20
CA CYS A 91 10.74 4.33 6.38
C CYS A 91 9.39 5.08 6.44
N ALA A 92 9.07 5.65 7.61
CA ALA A 92 7.84 6.39 7.84
C ALA A 92 7.76 7.74 7.12
N ASP A 93 8.86 8.24 6.56
CA ASP A 93 8.90 9.53 5.84
C ASP A 93 8.03 9.48 4.58
N CYS A 94 8.00 8.33 3.89
CA CYS A 94 7.11 8.06 2.76
C CYS A 94 5.94 7.15 3.19
N HIS A 95 6.23 6.08 3.94
CA HIS A 95 5.20 5.14 4.42
C HIS A 95 4.53 5.62 5.70
N THR A 96 3.94 6.81 5.66
CA THR A 96 3.37 7.46 6.85
C THR A 96 2.29 6.59 7.52
N PRO A 97 2.43 6.25 8.82
CA PRO A 97 1.54 5.29 9.48
C PRO A 97 0.08 5.70 9.55
N VAL A 98 -0.21 7.00 9.71
CA VAL A 98 -1.56 7.52 9.93
C VAL A 98 -1.94 8.50 8.83
N GLN A 99 -3.14 8.32 8.29
CA GLN A 99 -3.74 9.27 7.34
C GLN A 99 -5.12 9.68 7.82
N ARG A 100 -5.58 10.85 7.34
CA ARG A 100 -6.94 11.32 7.58
C ARG A 100 -7.64 11.59 6.26
N THR A 101 -8.93 11.28 6.19
CA THR A 101 -9.75 11.66 5.04
C THR A 101 -10.32 13.07 5.17
N ARG A 102 -10.56 13.72 4.03
CA ARG A 102 -10.94 15.13 3.94
C ARG A 102 -12.31 15.42 4.58
N PRO A 103 -12.48 16.58 5.25
CA PRO A 103 -13.78 17.01 5.79
C PRO A 103 -14.88 17.22 4.73
N ASN A 104 -14.49 17.45 3.47
CA ASN A 104 -15.43 17.60 2.35
C ASN A 104 -15.70 16.29 1.59
N ALA A 105 -15.16 15.15 2.05
CA ALA A 105 -15.45 13.85 1.46
C ALA A 105 -16.95 13.46 1.65
N PRO A 106 -17.47 12.49 0.88
CA PRO A 106 -18.79 11.92 1.10
C PRO A 106 -18.99 11.52 2.57
N PRO A 107 -20.21 11.61 3.14
CA PRO A 107 -20.44 11.41 4.57
C PRO A 107 -19.84 10.12 5.15
N HIS A 108 -19.81 9.05 4.34
CA HIS A 108 -19.28 7.76 4.75
C HIS A 108 -17.73 7.69 4.71
N LEU A 109 -17.05 8.55 3.95
CA LEU A 109 -15.58 8.62 3.90
C LEU A 109 -15.01 9.80 4.68
N ARG A 110 -15.83 10.62 5.33
CA ARG A 110 -15.42 11.90 5.91
C ARG A 110 -14.77 11.74 7.28
N ASP A 111 -13.70 12.51 7.53
CA ASP A 111 -13.07 12.64 8.85
C ASP A 111 -12.66 11.31 9.49
N LEU A 112 -12.28 10.34 8.66
CA LEU A 112 -11.81 9.03 9.09
C LEU A 112 -10.31 9.07 9.35
N THR A 113 -9.89 8.46 10.45
CA THR A 113 -8.48 8.14 10.71
C THR A 113 -8.18 6.74 10.19
N LEU A 114 -7.18 6.65 9.33
CA LEU A 114 -6.74 5.43 8.67
C LEU A 114 -5.30 5.11 9.08
N ARG A 115 -4.91 3.84 8.95
CA ARG A 115 -3.50 3.43 9.09
C ARG A 115 -2.99 2.70 7.84
N PRO A 116 -2.85 3.40 6.70
CA PRO A 116 -2.52 2.75 5.43
C PRO A 116 -1.01 2.58 5.21
N TYR A 117 -0.16 3.23 6.01
CA TYR A 117 1.30 3.24 5.84
C TYR A 117 1.72 3.71 4.44
N THR A 118 1.23 4.90 4.06
CA THR A 118 1.53 5.63 2.83
C THR A 118 1.20 7.10 3.03
N ASP A 119 1.94 7.97 2.36
CA ASP A 119 1.64 9.39 2.18
C ASP A 119 0.78 9.69 0.94
N MET A 120 0.56 8.69 0.07
CA MET A 120 -0.05 8.86 -1.25
C MET A 120 0.64 9.96 -2.07
N LYS A 121 1.97 10.01 -2.04
CA LYS A 121 2.81 10.87 -2.87
C LYS A 121 3.71 10.05 -3.79
N THR A 122 4.33 10.72 -4.76
CA THR A 122 5.33 10.13 -5.65
C THR A 122 6.74 10.50 -5.21
N TRP A 123 7.65 9.54 -5.34
CA TRP A 123 9.05 9.67 -4.98
C TRP A 123 9.92 9.08 -6.08
N ASP A 124 11.10 9.66 -6.33
CA ASP A 124 12.03 9.09 -7.30
C ASP A 124 12.84 7.98 -6.62
N LEU A 125 12.68 6.73 -7.09
CA LEU A 125 13.44 5.59 -6.56
C LEU A 125 14.71 5.30 -7.37
N GLY A 126 15.12 6.22 -8.25
CA GLY A 126 16.29 6.10 -9.14
C GLY A 126 15.94 5.61 -10.54
N GLU A 127 14.68 5.23 -10.78
CA GLU A 127 14.16 4.72 -12.06
C GLU A 127 12.92 5.50 -12.53
N GLY A 128 12.55 6.57 -11.80
CA GLY A 128 11.37 7.37 -12.06
C GLY A 128 10.46 7.54 -10.84
N PRO A 129 9.37 8.30 -11.00
CA PRO A 129 8.44 8.57 -9.93
C PRO A 129 7.56 7.35 -9.65
N PHE A 130 7.59 6.88 -8.40
CA PHE A 130 6.71 5.82 -7.91
C PHE A 130 5.90 6.35 -6.74
N ARG A 131 4.60 6.07 -6.79
CA ARG A 131 3.70 6.31 -5.67
C ARG A 131 4.06 5.39 -4.52
N THR A 132 4.14 5.94 -3.31
CA THR A 132 4.28 5.12 -2.10
C THR A 132 3.11 4.14 -1.97
N ALA A 133 3.37 2.85 -2.16
CA ALA A 133 2.34 1.84 -2.01
C ALA A 133 1.89 1.74 -0.53
N PRO A 134 0.58 1.66 -0.24
CA PRO A 134 0.12 1.43 1.12
C PRO A 134 0.52 0.03 1.59
N LEU A 135 1.14 -0.07 2.77
CA LEU A 135 1.59 -1.35 3.32
C LEU A 135 0.50 -2.11 4.09
N TRP A 136 -0.68 -1.50 4.32
CA TRP A 136 -1.79 -2.18 4.98
C TRP A 136 -2.21 -3.48 4.27
N GLY A 137 -2.42 -4.55 5.02
CA GLY A 137 -2.80 -5.86 4.47
C GLY A 137 -1.66 -6.62 3.78
N LEU A 138 -0.43 -6.08 3.71
CA LEU A 138 0.72 -6.76 3.12
C LEU A 138 0.96 -8.13 3.76
N GLY A 139 0.95 -8.20 5.09
CA GLY A 139 1.12 -9.44 5.83
C GLY A 139 0.03 -10.46 5.56
N HIS A 140 -1.22 -10.02 5.33
CA HIS A 140 -2.31 -10.91 4.92
C HIS A 140 -2.06 -11.48 3.52
N ASN A 141 -1.67 -10.64 2.56
CA ASN A 141 -1.35 -11.05 1.19
C ASN A 141 -0.19 -12.04 1.14
N ILE A 142 0.89 -11.79 1.90
CA ILE A 142 2.02 -12.73 2.01
C ILE A 142 1.54 -14.11 2.51
N ARG A 143 0.69 -14.15 3.54
CA ARG A 143 0.14 -15.42 4.05
C ARG A 143 -0.70 -16.15 3.01
N LEU A 144 -1.56 -15.42 2.28
CA LEU A 144 -2.39 -16.01 1.22
C LEU A 144 -1.54 -16.59 0.08
N LEU A 145 -0.54 -15.85 -0.40
CA LEU A 145 0.36 -16.34 -1.47
C LEU A 145 1.08 -17.63 -1.04
N ASN A 146 1.65 -17.63 0.18
CA ASN A 146 2.30 -18.82 0.73
C ASN A 146 1.35 -20.03 0.84
N GLN A 147 0.13 -19.83 1.32
CA GLN A 147 -0.88 -20.90 1.44
C GLN A 147 -1.29 -21.47 0.08
N ASN A 148 -1.21 -20.67 -0.97
CA ASN A 148 -1.57 -21.07 -2.33
C ASN A 148 -0.36 -21.47 -3.19
N GLY A 149 0.83 -21.63 -2.59
CA GLY A 149 2.07 -21.99 -3.29
C GLY A 149 2.44 -20.99 -4.38
N ARG A 150 2.18 -19.70 -4.14
CA ARG A 150 2.50 -18.61 -5.08
C ARG A 150 3.73 -17.84 -4.59
N ASP A 151 4.54 -17.41 -5.55
CA ASP A 151 5.70 -16.57 -5.26
C ASP A 151 5.26 -15.20 -4.74
N LEU A 152 6.06 -14.66 -3.82
CA LEU A 152 5.93 -13.28 -3.38
C LEU A 152 6.67 -12.39 -4.38
N LEU A 153 5.96 -11.45 -5.01
CA LEU A 153 6.53 -10.49 -5.95
C LEU A 153 6.27 -9.09 -5.39
N LEU A 154 7.32 -8.47 -4.86
CA LEU A 154 7.32 -7.10 -4.35
C LEU A 154 8.03 -6.16 -5.32
N MET A 155 7.92 -4.86 -5.05
CA MET A 155 8.33 -3.76 -5.94
C MET A 155 7.43 -3.66 -7.20
N HIS A 156 7.58 -2.56 -7.94
CA HIS A 156 6.73 -2.22 -9.07
C HIS A 156 6.93 -3.15 -10.27
N ASP A 157 8.12 -3.76 -10.37
CA ASP A 157 8.55 -4.71 -11.39
C ASP A 157 8.40 -6.18 -10.95
N GLY A 158 7.99 -6.42 -9.70
CA GLY A 158 7.92 -7.76 -9.12
C GLY A 158 9.29 -8.38 -8.82
N GLY A 159 10.38 -7.61 -8.83
CA GLY A 159 11.75 -8.09 -8.74
C GLY A 159 12.20 -8.56 -7.35
N ALA A 160 11.38 -8.43 -6.31
CA ALA A 160 11.75 -8.79 -4.94
C ALA A 160 10.92 -9.95 -4.37
N GLY A 161 11.59 -11.04 -4.00
CA GLY A 161 10.99 -12.24 -3.39
C GLY A 161 10.72 -12.14 -1.89
N SER A 162 11.19 -11.07 -1.25
CA SER A 162 11.12 -10.87 0.19
C SER A 162 11.12 -9.40 0.58
N VAL A 163 10.63 -9.10 1.80
CA VAL A 163 10.65 -7.73 2.35
C VAL A 163 12.08 -7.17 2.42
N ALA A 164 13.07 -7.99 2.77
CA ALA A 164 14.45 -7.56 2.84
C ALA A 164 15.01 -7.18 1.46
N GLU A 165 14.72 -7.99 0.43
CA GLU A 165 15.10 -7.68 -0.96
C GLU A 165 14.41 -6.42 -1.45
N ALA A 166 13.11 -6.25 -1.16
CA ALA A 166 12.36 -5.05 -1.52
C ALA A 166 12.99 -3.80 -0.90
N ILE A 167 13.30 -3.81 0.41
CA ILE A 167 14.02 -2.70 1.06
C ILE A 167 15.38 -2.46 0.41
N GLY A 168 16.11 -3.51 0.04
CA GLY A 168 17.40 -3.41 -0.65
C GLY A 168 17.32 -2.76 -2.05
N GLN A 169 16.18 -2.83 -2.71
CA GLN A 169 15.95 -2.23 -4.03
C GLN A 169 15.55 -0.75 -3.96
N HIS A 170 15.18 -0.22 -2.79
CA HIS A 170 14.82 1.20 -2.66
C HIS A 170 16.03 2.12 -2.94
N GLY A 171 15.95 2.87 -4.04
CA GLY A 171 16.96 3.86 -4.46
C GLY A 171 16.47 5.31 -4.32
N GLY A 172 17.13 6.23 -5.03
CA GLY A 172 16.77 7.64 -5.11
C GLY A 172 16.49 8.28 -3.74
N ASP A 173 15.31 8.87 -3.58
CA ASP A 173 14.85 9.53 -2.34
C ASP A 173 14.85 8.59 -1.12
N ALA A 174 14.68 7.28 -1.33
CA ALA A 174 14.70 6.27 -0.28
C ALA A 174 16.09 5.68 0.01
N ALA A 175 17.14 6.14 -0.68
CA ALA A 175 18.50 5.57 -0.55
C ALA A 175 19.06 5.70 0.88
N ALA A 176 18.72 6.77 1.60
CA ALA A 176 19.13 6.98 2.99
C ALA A 176 18.50 5.94 3.93
N ALA A 177 17.19 5.70 3.82
CA ALA A 177 16.50 4.68 4.61
C ALA A 177 17.02 3.27 4.31
N ARG A 178 17.30 2.96 3.04
CA ARG A 178 17.97 1.70 2.66
C ARG A 178 19.36 1.57 3.30
N ALA A 179 20.16 2.64 3.28
CA ALA A 179 21.50 2.61 3.88
C ALA A 179 21.42 2.40 5.40
N ALA A 180 20.47 3.06 6.08
CA ALA A 180 20.20 2.85 7.49
C ALA A 180 19.77 1.41 7.79
N PHE A 181 18.85 0.83 6.99
CA PHE A 181 18.50 -0.58 7.08
C PHE A 181 19.72 -1.49 6.95
N ASN A 182 20.61 -1.23 5.98
CA ASN A 182 21.81 -2.05 5.77
C ASN A 182 22.77 -2.00 6.96
N ALA A 183 22.82 -0.89 7.70
CA ALA A 183 23.66 -0.70 8.88
C ALA A 183 23.09 -1.34 10.17
N LEU A 184 21.80 -1.72 10.18
CA LEU A 184 21.18 -2.40 11.32
C LEU A 184 21.84 -3.75 11.62
N SER A 185 21.79 -4.15 12.90
CA SER A 185 22.15 -5.49 13.33
C SER A 185 21.23 -6.53 12.69
N ALA A 186 21.66 -7.80 12.63
CA ALA A 186 20.81 -8.87 12.09
C ALA A 186 19.48 -9.01 12.87
N GLY A 187 19.51 -8.79 14.19
CA GLY A 187 18.30 -8.81 15.02
C GLY A 187 17.35 -7.67 14.68
N ASP A 188 17.86 -6.46 14.54
CA ASP A 188 17.05 -5.28 14.23
C ASP A 188 16.46 -5.34 12.82
N LYS A 189 17.22 -5.85 11.83
CA LYS A 189 16.69 -6.16 10.50
C LYS A 189 15.51 -7.12 10.59
N GLN A 190 15.64 -8.19 11.38
CA GLN A 190 14.57 -9.16 11.55
C GLN A 190 13.35 -8.57 12.26
N ASN A 191 13.54 -7.72 13.26
CA ASN A 191 12.47 -7.02 13.96
C ASN A 191 11.69 -6.11 13.00
N LEU A 192 12.39 -5.29 12.19
CA LEU A 192 11.77 -4.47 11.15
C LEU A 192 10.98 -5.33 10.15
N ILE A 193 11.56 -6.42 9.67
CA ILE A 193 10.89 -7.34 8.74
C ILE A 193 9.63 -7.95 9.38
N ASN A 194 9.70 -8.33 10.65
CA ASN A 194 8.54 -8.85 11.39
C ASN A 194 7.43 -7.80 11.51
N PHE A 195 7.79 -6.55 11.77
CA PHE A 195 6.85 -5.43 11.78
C PHE A 195 6.20 -5.22 10.42
N VAL A 196 6.97 -5.12 9.32
CA VAL A 196 6.40 -4.91 7.98
C VAL A 196 5.50 -6.09 7.56
N ARG A 197 5.88 -7.34 7.89
CA ARG A 197 5.05 -8.54 7.68
C ARG A 197 3.82 -8.60 8.60
N SER A 198 3.72 -7.71 9.58
CA SER A 198 2.57 -7.60 10.46
C SER A 198 1.50 -6.63 9.95
N LEU A 199 1.83 -5.79 8.97
CA LEU A 199 0.95 -4.78 8.39
C LEU A 199 -0.16 -5.38 7.53
#